data_AF-G8PL19-F1
#
_entry.id   AF-G8PL19-F1
#
_cell.length_a   1.000
_cell.length_b   1.000
_cell.length_c   1.000
_cell.angle_alpha   90.00
_cell.angle_beta   90.00
_cell.angle_gamma   90.00
#
_symmetry.space_group_name_H-M   'P 1'
#
loop_
_entity.id
_entity.type
_entity.pdbx_description
1 polymer ?
#
loop_
_entity_poly.entity_id
_entity_poly.type
_entity_poly.pdbx_seq_one_letter_code
_entity_poly.pdbx_strand_id
1 'polypeptide(L)'
;MAHAGSRAPSFLVANNKKEKPNMFSRKTRKGLLGGVALALAGLMAGEAGAAGGILMTQAYCNSFTNPRDVIWAQLQSDQNNNQEYENVFYMRRDGTIVRVKGQDDFQNLDTLFITSHGSCGAVGGIGNTAFAQNIRKEQNDQSELKNVLTVSCQAGSRTNNGNGPSLLSELQKHLKLDDTAVISGWAGNVALVGGGGVLKDTRYTDKRRLLDQNLAAASGFTLSAINARWAHQSVNLELLAGKQFANIFKTHCENVLSVLELTGMQMLDAQEREAMFTKFNDKLRETFLPVNANDNPIRSFAYRPSLFESGGDYKILCGPGTLDRKQCP
;
A
#
# COMPACT_ATOMS: atom_id res chain seq x y z
N MET A 1 -22.86 -40.28 -42.49
CA MET A 1 -23.97 -40.36 -41.51
C MET A 1 -24.12 -38.94 -40.94
N ALA A 2 -24.95 -38.06 -41.53
CA ALA A 2 -26.39 -37.86 -41.28
C ALA A 2 -26.64 -37.42 -39.81
N HIS A 3 -27.33 -36.33 -39.42
CA HIS A 3 -28.26 -35.34 -40.00
C HIS A 3 -28.23 -34.07 -39.09
N ALA A 4 -28.36 -32.83 -39.61
CA ALA A 4 -29.54 -31.92 -39.54
C ALA A 4 -30.12 -31.65 -38.13
N GLY A 5 -30.60 -30.46 -37.70
CA GLY A 5 -30.96 -29.19 -38.35
C GLY A 5 -31.34 -28.14 -37.27
N SER A 6 -31.24 -26.84 -37.57
CA SER A 6 -32.36 -25.90 -37.85
C SER A 6 -33.43 -25.77 -36.76
N ARG A 7 -33.58 -24.56 -36.19
CA ARG A 7 -34.80 -23.71 -36.34
C ARG A 7 -34.71 -22.42 -35.51
N ALA A 8 -34.95 -21.29 -36.18
CA ALA A 8 -35.51 -20.08 -35.61
C ALA A 8 -37.04 -20.21 -35.49
N PRO A 9 -37.69 -19.29 -34.74
CA PRO A 9 -38.87 -18.65 -35.32
C PRO A 9 -38.88 -17.12 -35.16
N SER A 10 -39.34 -16.47 -36.22
CA SER A 10 -39.90 -15.12 -36.25
C SER A 10 -41.39 -15.11 -35.87
N PHE A 11 -41.89 -13.92 -35.56
CA PHE A 11 -43.27 -13.36 -35.66
C PHE A 11 -43.56 -12.52 -34.38
N LEU A 12 -44.33 -11.42 -34.32
CA LEU A 12 -45.02 -10.48 -35.24
C LEU A 12 -45.46 -9.25 -34.40
N VAL A 13 -45.50 -8.08 -35.06
CA VAL A 13 -46.57 -7.05 -35.04
C VAL A 13 -46.82 -6.17 -33.80
N ALA A 14 -46.43 -4.91 -33.99
CA ALA A 14 -47.13 -3.63 -33.83
C ALA A 14 -48.15 -3.41 -32.69
N ASN A 15 -47.99 -2.27 -32.00
CA ASN A 15 -49.11 -1.41 -31.66
C ASN A 15 -48.73 0.07 -31.77
N ASN A 16 -49.40 0.74 -32.71
CA ASN A 16 -49.48 2.20 -32.82
C ASN A 16 -50.29 2.75 -31.63
N LYS A 17 -49.70 3.64 -30.84
CA LYS A 17 -50.48 4.61 -30.05
C LYS A 17 -50.04 6.02 -30.37
N LYS A 18 -50.94 6.72 -31.08
CA LYS A 18 -50.96 8.17 -31.20
C LYS A 18 -51.16 8.78 -29.81
N GLU A 19 -50.14 9.46 -29.31
CA GLU A 19 -50.32 10.41 -28.20
C GLU A 19 -50.32 11.84 -28.73
N LYS A 20 -51.23 12.61 -28.15
CA LYS A 20 -51.59 13.99 -28.50
C LYS A 20 -50.39 14.92 -28.29
N PRO A 21 -50.17 15.94 -29.14
CA PRO A 21 -49.21 16.99 -28.85
C PRO A 21 -49.71 17.84 -27.69
N ASN A 22 -49.20 17.59 -26.48
CA ASN A 22 -49.33 18.51 -25.37
C ASN A 22 -48.49 19.75 -25.67
N MET A 23 -49.20 20.86 -25.82
CA MET A 23 -48.70 22.18 -26.13
C MET A 23 -47.96 22.75 -24.91
N PHE A 24 -46.68 22.37 -24.73
CA PHE A 24 -45.82 23.00 -23.74
C PHE A 24 -45.33 24.36 -24.25
N SER A 25 -45.75 25.38 -23.51
CA SER A 25 -45.41 26.80 -23.63
C SER A 25 -43.91 27.03 -23.90
N ARG A 26 -43.61 27.76 -24.99
CA ARG A 26 -42.26 28.10 -25.47
C ARG A 26 -41.56 29.21 -24.67
N LYS A 27 -41.74 29.33 -23.35
CA LYS A 27 -41.20 30.46 -22.56
C LYS A 27 -40.22 30.16 -21.42
N THR A 28 -39.74 28.91 -21.25
CA THR A 28 -38.82 28.60 -20.13
C THR A 28 -37.64 27.69 -20.51
N ARG A 29 -37.20 27.70 -21.77
CA ARG A 29 -36.19 26.74 -22.29
C ARG A 29 -34.73 27.24 -22.31
N LYS A 30 -34.35 28.18 -21.44
CA LYS A 30 -32.95 28.64 -21.30
C LYS A 30 -32.39 28.64 -19.87
N GLY A 31 -33.22 28.41 -18.85
CA GLY A 31 -32.77 28.44 -17.44
C GLY A 31 -32.47 27.07 -16.81
N LEU A 32 -32.98 25.96 -17.38
CA LEU A 32 -32.90 24.64 -16.72
C LEU A 32 -31.71 23.77 -17.14
N LEU A 33 -31.05 24.08 -18.26
CA LEU A 33 -29.93 23.28 -18.78
C LEU A 33 -28.57 23.68 -18.17
N GLY A 34 -28.47 24.86 -17.54
CA GLY A 34 -27.25 25.29 -16.84
C GLY A 34 -27.11 24.74 -15.42
N GLY A 35 -28.23 24.47 -14.73
CA GLY A 35 -28.22 24.01 -13.33
C GLY A 35 -27.93 22.51 -13.16
N VAL A 36 -28.40 21.68 -14.11
CA VAL A 36 -28.20 20.22 -14.03
C VAL A 36 -26.75 19.83 -14.35
N ALA A 37 -26.09 20.55 -15.26
CA ALA A 37 -24.67 20.33 -15.55
C ALA A 37 -23.76 20.73 -14.38
N LEU A 38 -24.10 21.79 -13.64
CA LEU A 38 -23.35 22.20 -12.45
C LEU A 38 -23.57 21.25 -11.26
N ALA A 39 -24.79 20.71 -11.10
CA ALA A 39 -25.10 19.73 -10.06
C ALA A 39 -24.43 18.36 -10.32
N LEU A 40 -24.33 17.91 -11.58
CA LEU A 40 -23.57 16.69 -11.92
C LEU A 40 -22.06 16.88 -11.79
N ALA A 41 -21.51 18.06 -12.12
CA ALA A 41 -20.10 18.36 -11.89
C ALA A 41 -19.77 18.44 -10.38
N GLY A 42 -20.71 18.92 -9.56
CA GLY A 42 -20.59 18.93 -8.10
C GLY A 42 -20.68 17.55 -7.45
N LEU A 43 -21.48 16.62 -8.01
CA LEU A 43 -21.57 15.23 -7.54
C LEU A 43 -20.32 14.40 -7.89
N MET A 44 -19.64 14.72 -8.99
CA MET A 44 -18.36 14.07 -9.36
C MET A 44 -17.16 14.64 -8.60
N ALA A 45 -17.30 15.80 -7.96
CA ALA A 45 -16.26 16.42 -7.13
C ALA A 45 -16.49 16.24 -5.61
N GLY A 46 -17.63 15.66 -5.21
CA GLY A 46 -18.07 15.54 -3.81
C GLY A 46 -17.61 14.27 -3.09
N GLU A 47 -17.05 13.30 -3.82
CA GLU A 47 -16.44 12.10 -3.25
C GLU A 47 -15.02 11.99 -3.80
N ALA A 48 -14.14 12.89 -3.39
CA ALA A 48 -12.71 12.60 -3.42
C ALA A 48 -12.51 11.37 -2.52
N GLY A 49 -12.55 10.19 -3.16
CA GLY A 49 -12.46 8.91 -2.49
C GLY A 49 -11.21 8.87 -1.64
N ALA A 50 -11.34 8.28 -0.45
CA ALA A 50 -10.24 7.97 0.45
C ALA A 50 -9.15 7.19 -0.31
N ALA A 51 -8.07 7.87 -0.71
CA ALA A 51 -6.96 7.23 -1.42
C ALA A 51 -5.91 6.78 -0.41
N GLY A 52 -5.66 5.47 -0.35
CA GLY A 52 -4.56 4.93 0.43
C GLY A 52 -3.27 4.80 -0.36
N GLY A 53 -2.16 5.07 0.31
CA GLY A 53 -0.82 4.99 -0.26
C GLY A 53 0.13 4.17 0.59
N ILE A 54 1.10 3.54 -0.05
CA ILE A 54 2.22 2.85 0.58
C ILE A 54 3.49 3.67 0.34
N LEU A 55 4.22 4.01 1.40
CA LEU A 55 5.51 4.68 1.31
C LEU A 55 6.64 3.72 1.64
N MET A 56 7.48 3.48 0.64
CA MET A 56 8.70 2.68 0.72
C MET A 56 9.93 3.57 0.79
N THR A 57 11.05 3.01 1.25
CA THR A 57 12.37 3.66 1.23
C THR A 57 13.39 2.75 0.56
N GLN A 58 14.64 3.20 0.46
CA GLN A 58 15.77 2.35 0.05
C GLN A 58 15.90 1.03 0.84
N ALA A 59 15.34 0.94 2.05
CA ALA A 59 15.35 -0.28 2.84
C ALA A 59 14.45 -1.39 2.27
N TYR A 60 13.62 -1.09 1.25
CA TYR A 60 12.73 -2.05 0.61
C TYR A 60 13.46 -3.34 0.19
N CYS A 61 14.68 -3.26 -0.32
CA CYS A 61 15.40 -4.45 -0.80
C CYS A 61 16.27 -5.16 0.26
N ASN A 62 16.40 -4.60 1.46
CA ASN A 62 17.30 -5.13 2.49
C ASN A 62 16.92 -6.55 2.92
N SER A 63 15.63 -6.82 3.02
CA SER A 63 15.07 -8.13 3.34
C SER A 63 13.72 -8.28 2.68
N PHE A 64 13.35 -9.53 2.40
CA PHE A 64 12.06 -9.87 1.80
C PHE A 64 10.84 -9.46 2.65
N THR A 65 11.02 -9.12 3.93
CA THR A 65 9.93 -8.62 4.79
C THR A 65 9.30 -7.33 4.28
N ASN A 66 10.07 -6.42 3.67
CA ASN A 66 9.51 -5.13 3.21
C ASN A 66 8.71 -5.28 1.90
N PRO A 67 9.20 -5.99 0.85
CA PRO A 67 8.39 -6.35 -0.31
C PRO A 67 7.15 -7.13 0.08
N ARG A 68 7.26 -7.95 1.14
CA ARG A 68 6.14 -8.66 1.70
C ARG A 68 5.07 -7.73 2.25
N ASP A 69 5.45 -6.77 3.07
CA ASP A 69 4.49 -5.85 3.68
C ASP A 69 3.79 -4.99 2.61
N VAL A 70 4.51 -4.58 1.55
CA VAL A 70 3.93 -3.84 0.42
C VAL A 70 2.89 -4.68 -0.32
N ILE A 71 3.25 -5.89 -0.75
CA ILE A 71 2.30 -6.75 -1.48
C ILE A 71 1.09 -7.08 -0.59
N TRP A 72 1.28 -7.26 0.72
CA TRP A 72 0.17 -7.53 1.62
C TRP A 72 -0.77 -6.32 1.76
N ALA A 73 -0.23 -5.12 1.92
CA ALA A 73 -1.02 -3.89 1.94
C ALA A 73 -1.82 -3.71 0.63
N GLN A 74 -1.19 -3.96 -0.54
CA GLN A 74 -1.88 -3.87 -1.84
C GLN A 74 -3.01 -4.89 -2.04
N LEU A 75 -3.02 -5.98 -1.29
CA LEU A 75 -4.09 -6.99 -1.33
C LEU A 75 -5.27 -6.66 -0.39
N GLN A 76 -5.17 -5.59 0.39
CA GLN A 76 -6.26 -5.20 1.30
C GLN A 76 -7.38 -4.52 0.54
N SER A 77 -8.60 -4.76 1.00
CA SER A 77 -9.80 -4.11 0.49
C SER A 77 -10.64 -3.54 1.61
N ASP A 78 -11.27 -2.40 1.34
CA ASP A 78 -12.23 -1.76 2.22
C ASP A 78 -13.55 -2.55 2.30
N GLN A 79 -14.54 -2.04 3.03
CA GLN A 79 -15.85 -2.68 3.18
C GLN A 79 -16.65 -2.75 1.86
N ASN A 80 -16.26 -1.97 0.85
CA ASN A 80 -16.88 -1.90 -0.46
C ASN A 80 -16.10 -2.70 -1.53
N ASN A 81 -15.08 -3.47 -1.11
CA ASN A 81 -14.14 -4.20 -1.98
C ASN A 81 -13.25 -3.31 -2.87
N ASN A 82 -13.09 -2.02 -2.57
CA ASN A 82 -12.06 -1.19 -3.20
C ASN A 82 -10.70 -1.52 -2.57
N GLN A 83 -9.61 -1.47 -3.34
CA GLN A 83 -8.29 -1.71 -2.75
C GLN A 83 -7.95 -0.55 -1.81
N GLU A 84 -7.58 -0.88 -0.58
CA GLU A 84 -7.32 0.13 0.46
C GLU A 84 -6.00 0.84 0.21
N TYR A 85 -5.03 0.18 -0.44
CA TYR A 85 -3.68 0.71 -0.70
C TYR A 85 -3.25 0.52 -2.16
N GLU A 86 -3.88 1.26 -3.07
CA GLU A 86 -3.61 1.16 -4.52
C GLU A 86 -2.31 1.85 -4.94
N ASN A 87 -2.00 2.97 -4.27
CA ASN A 87 -0.92 3.86 -4.64
C ASN A 87 0.39 3.47 -3.93
N VAL A 88 1.50 3.46 -4.66
CA VAL A 88 2.83 3.13 -4.11
C VAL A 88 3.79 4.26 -4.42
N PHE A 89 4.48 4.71 -3.38
CA PHE A 89 5.44 5.79 -3.40
C PHE A 89 6.80 5.31 -2.90
N TYR A 90 7.85 5.93 -3.41
CA TYR A 90 9.22 5.69 -3.00
C TYR A 90 9.85 7.00 -2.55
N MET A 91 10.35 7.03 -1.31
CA MET A 91 11.20 8.13 -0.83
C MET A 91 12.65 7.84 -1.20
N ARG A 92 13.20 8.71 -2.05
CA ARG A 92 14.61 8.73 -2.44
C ARG A 92 15.50 9.09 -1.26
N ARG A 93 16.80 8.84 -1.42
CA ARG A 93 17.82 9.23 -0.42
C ARG A 93 17.87 10.73 -0.16
N ASP A 94 17.55 11.55 -1.16
CA ASP A 94 17.50 13.01 -1.05
C ASP A 94 16.20 13.52 -0.37
N GLY A 95 15.27 12.62 -0.04
CA GLY A 95 13.98 12.94 0.57
C GLY A 95 12.86 13.20 -0.41
N THR A 96 13.11 13.24 -1.71
CA THR A 96 12.07 13.40 -2.72
C THR A 96 11.19 12.15 -2.76
N ILE A 97 9.87 12.32 -2.74
CA ILE A 97 8.91 11.24 -2.88
C ILE A 97 8.49 11.16 -4.35
N VAL A 98 8.52 9.94 -4.92
CA VAL A 98 8.07 9.70 -6.28
C VAL A 98 7.00 8.63 -6.32
N ARG A 99 5.96 8.85 -7.15
CA ARG A 99 4.97 7.81 -7.43
C ARG A 99 5.58 6.71 -8.28
N VAL A 100 5.44 5.48 -7.79
CA VAL A 100 5.89 4.24 -8.41
C VAL A 100 4.72 3.53 -9.11
N LYS A 101 3.54 3.50 -8.48
CA LYS A 101 2.33 2.85 -9.00
C LYS A 101 1.08 3.59 -8.51
N GLY A 102 0.01 3.58 -9.29
CA GLY A 102 -1.29 4.12 -8.90
C GLY A 102 -1.61 5.43 -9.62
N GLN A 103 -2.85 5.90 -9.43
CA GLN A 103 -3.40 7.05 -10.15
C GLN A 103 -3.40 8.32 -9.31
N ASP A 104 -3.43 8.21 -7.98
CA ASP A 104 -3.48 9.36 -7.09
C ASP A 104 -2.08 9.92 -6.84
N ASP A 105 -2.00 11.24 -6.72
CA ASP A 105 -0.80 11.90 -6.24
C ASP A 105 -0.75 11.82 -4.71
N PHE A 106 0.45 12.00 -4.14
CA PHE A 106 0.65 11.88 -2.70
C PHE A 106 -0.20 12.89 -1.91
N GLN A 107 -0.44 14.09 -2.47
CA GLN A 107 -1.28 15.10 -1.86
C GLN A 107 -2.78 14.74 -1.79
N ASN A 108 -3.23 13.68 -2.46
CA ASN A 108 -4.62 13.24 -2.46
C ASN A 108 -4.86 12.09 -1.48
N LEU A 109 -3.83 11.63 -0.78
CA LEU A 109 -3.95 10.51 0.15
C LEU A 109 -4.63 10.95 1.45
N ASP A 110 -5.44 10.05 2.00
CA ASP A 110 -5.97 10.15 3.38
C ASP A 110 -5.43 9.05 4.30
N THR A 111 -4.87 7.99 3.73
CA THR A 111 -4.35 6.85 4.47
C THR A 111 -2.94 6.51 3.97
N LEU A 112 -2.00 6.32 4.89
CA LEU A 112 -0.60 6.10 4.57
C LEU A 112 -0.04 4.89 5.33
N PHE A 113 0.41 3.88 4.60
CA PHE A 113 1.15 2.74 5.10
C PHE A 113 2.64 2.91 4.85
N ILE A 114 3.42 3.09 5.92
CA ILE A 114 4.87 3.27 5.84
C ILE A 114 5.54 1.94 6.18
N THR A 115 6.28 1.35 5.25
CA THR A 115 7.05 0.12 5.51
C THR A 115 8.52 0.31 5.19
N SER A 116 9.36 0.13 6.21
CA SER A 116 10.79 0.29 6.11
C SER A 116 11.48 -0.29 7.34
N HIS A 117 12.74 -0.69 7.22
CA HIS A 117 13.57 -0.87 8.42
C HIS A 117 13.73 0.45 9.15
N GLY A 118 13.83 0.37 10.48
CA GLY A 118 14.04 1.52 11.34
C GLY A 118 14.87 1.22 12.57
N SER A 119 15.22 2.30 13.24
CA SER A 119 15.98 2.38 14.48
C SER A 119 15.45 3.57 15.27
N CYS A 120 15.87 3.76 16.52
CA CYS A 120 15.32 4.83 17.36
C CYS A 120 15.44 6.23 16.73
N GLY A 121 16.41 6.48 15.85
CA GLY A 121 16.63 7.82 15.24
C GLY A 121 16.46 7.93 13.74
N ALA A 122 16.17 6.83 13.04
CA ALA A 122 16.09 6.85 11.59
C ALA A 122 15.17 5.74 11.04
N VAL A 123 14.51 6.05 9.93
CA VAL A 123 13.71 5.14 9.12
C VAL A 123 14.27 5.13 7.72
N GLY A 124 14.57 3.95 7.19
CA GLY A 124 15.10 3.82 5.83
C GLY A 124 16.44 4.52 5.63
N GLY A 125 17.21 4.74 6.70
CA GLY A 125 18.46 5.50 6.67
C GLY A 125 18.29 7.03 6.70
N ILE A 126 17.06 7.53 6.85
CA ILE A 126 16.75 8.96 6.96
C ILE A 126 16.38 9.27 8.40
N GLY A 127 16.95 10.34 8.98
CA GLY A 127 16.64 10.74 10.36
C GLY A 127 15.16 11.06 10.55
N ASN A 128 14.57 10.70 11.70
CA ASN A 128 13.11 10.79 11.95
C ASN A 128 12.50 12.15 11.58
N THR A 129 13.12 13.26 12.01
CA THR A 129 12.66 14.62 11.69
C THR A 129 12.69 14.90 10.19
N ALA A 130 13.82 14.60 9.52
CA ALA A 130 13.96 14.82 8.09
C ALA A 130 12.95 13.96 7.29
N PHE A 131 12.73 12.71 7.72
CA PHE A 131 11.76 11.81 7.13
C PHE A 131 10.34 12.39 7.20
N ALA A 132 9.91 12.85 8.38
CA ALA A 132 8.59 13.47 8.56
C ALA A 132 8.44 14.78 7.76
N GLN A 133 9.49 15.61 7.70
CA GLN A 133 9.51 16.84 6.91
C GLN A 133 9.42 16.59 5.41
N ASN A 134 10.06 15.52 4.91
CA ASN A 134 9.98 15.13 3.51
C ASN A 134 8.53 14.74 3.12
N ILE A 135 7.85 13.98 3.96
CA ILE A 135 6.42 13.68 3.78
C ILE A 135 5.59 14.97 3.80
N ARG A 136 5.83 15.85 4.78
CA ARG A 136 5.12 17.13 4.90
C ARG A 136 5.28 17.99 3.65
N LYS A 137 6.48 18.06 3.08
CA LYS A 137 6.76 18.78 1.84
C LYS A 137 5.92 18.23 0.69
N GLU A 138 5.83 16.90 0.58
CA GLU A 138 5.05 16.24 -0.48
C GLU A 138 3.53 16.43 -0.31
N GLN A 139 3.02 16.56 0.92
CA GLN A 139 1.59 16.87 1.14
C GLN A 139 1.17 18.23 0.56
N ASN A 140 2.11 19.16 0.36
CA ASN A 140 1.90 20.49 -0.23
C ASN A 140 0.66 21.24 0.29
N ASP A 141 0.41 21.17 1.61
CA ASP A 141 -0.77 21.74 2.29
C ASP A 141 -2.14 21.23 1.86
N GLN A 142 -2.21 20.18 1.04
CA GLN A 142 -3.43 19.66 0.44
C GLN A 142 -3.91 18.37 1.10
N SER A 143 -3.02 17.40 1.36
CA SER A 143 -3.39 16.13 2.01
C SER A 143 -3.64 16.32 3.51
N GLU A 144 -4.77 15.82 4.00
CA GLU A 144 -5.08 15.64 5.41
C GLU A 144 -5.16 14.15 5.72
N LEU A 145 -4.05 13.60 6.21
CA LEU A 145 -3.98 12.18 6.52
C LEU A 145 -4.85 11.89 7.76
N LYS A 146 -5.76 10.93 7.61
CA LYS A 146 -6.60 10.38 8.67
C LYS A 146 -5.96 9.17 9.33
N ASN A 147 -5.25 8.34 8.56
CA ASN A 147 -4.64 7.13 9.08
C ASN A 147 -3.18 7.02 8.63
N VAL A 148 -2.27 6.90 9.58
CA VAL A 148 -0.85 6.62 9.29
C VAL A 148 -0.43 5.39 10.07
N LEU A 149 -0.01 4.34 9.36
CA LEU A 149 0.46 3.10 9.93
C LEU A 149 1.95 2.93 9.63
N THR A 150 2.78 2.91 10.66
CA THR A 150 4.23 2.74 10.53
C THR A 150 4.66 1.33 10.89
N VAL A 151 5.02 0.56 9.87
CA VAL A 151 5.69 -0.72 10.00
C VAL A 151 7.19 -0.49 9.92
N SER A 152 7.73 0.03 11.01
CA SER A 152 9.15 0.28 11.18
C SER A 152 9.58 -0.01 12.61
N CYS A 153 10.67 -0.74 12.79
CA CYS A 153 11.22 -0.99 14.12
C CYS A 153 11.51 0.35 14.82
N GLN A 154 11.21 0.41 16.12
CA GLN A 154 11.52 1.53 17.00
C GLN A 154 10.85 2.86 16.60
N ALA A 155 9.76 2.82 15.82
CA ALA A 155 9.04 4.03 15.39
C ALA A 155 8.54 4.87 16.57
N GLY A 156 8.07 4.23 17.64
CA GLY A 156 7.64 4.89 18.88
C GLY A 156 8.76 5.05 19.91
N SER A 157 10.00 4.73 19.58
CA SER A 157 11.11 4.83 20.53
C SER A 157 11.80 6.18 20.43
N ARG A 158 12.00 6.80 21.57
CA ARG A 158 12.77 8.04 21.69
C ARG A 158 14.23 7.83 21.36
N THR A 159 14.84 8.83 20.73
CA THR A 159 16.29 8.90 20.53
C THR A 159 17.02 9.25 21.84
N ASN A 160 18.36 9.15 21.85
CA ASN A 160 19.23 9.65 22.92
C ASN A 160 18.85 9.19 24.33
N ASN A 161 18.75 7.87 24.55
CA ASN A 161 18.39 7.27 25.83
C ASN A 161 17.05 7.76 26.42
N GLY A 162 16.08 8.11 25.56
CA GLY A 162 14.75 8.54 26.01
C GLY A 162 14.51 10.05 25.98
N ASN A 163 15.50 10.85 25.56
CA ASN A 163 15.45 12.32 25.63
C ASN A 163 15.15 13.01 24.29
N GLY A 164 15.27 12.32 23.16
CA GLY A 164 14.96 12.89 21.84
C GLY A 164 13.68 12.31 21.23
N PRO A 165 13.18 12.91 20.13
CA PRO A 165 11.88 12.55 19.57
C PRO A 165 11.90 11.16 18.92
N SER A 166 10.78 10.45 18.99
CA SER A 166 10.53 9.26 18.15
C SER A 166 10.02 9.65 16.76
N LEU A 167 9.98 8.69 15.83
CA LEU A 167 9.34 8.90 14.53
C LEU A 167 7.88 9.30 14.69
N LEU A 168 7.11 8.64 15.57
CA LEU A 168 5.69 8.95 15.73
C LEU A 168 5.47 10.39 16.19
N SER A 169 6.32 10.89 17.10
CA SER A 169 6.27 12.29 17.54
C SER A 169 6.59 13.27 16.41
N GLU A 170 7.58 12.96 15.57
CA GLU A 170 7.95 13.81 14.43
C GLU A 170 6.86 13.81 13.36
N LEU A 171 6.23 12.66 13.09
CA LEU A 171 5.08 12.57 12.20
C LEU A 171 3.91 13.40 12.75
N GLN A 172 3.58 13.26 14.03
CA GLN A 172 2.51 14.05 14.65
C GLN A 172 2.79 15.55 14.58
N LYS A 173 4.05 15.95 14.79
CA LYS A 173 4.46 17.36 14.80
C LYS A 173 4.48 17.98 13.40
N HIS A 174 4.91 17.23 12.39
CA HIS A 174 5.20 17.79 11.08
C HIS A 174 4.12 17.56 10.03
N LEU A 175 3.39 16.44 10.09
CA LEU A 175 2.40 16.13 9.06
C LEU A 175 1.14 17.00 9.20
N LYS A 176 0.48 17.24 8.07
CA LYS A 176 -0.88 17.76 8.05
C LYS A 176 -1.84 16.58 8.25
N LEU A 177 -2.57 16.61 9.35
CA LEU A 177 -3.44 15.55 9.82
C LEU A 177 -4.86 16.06 9.95
N ASP A 178 -5.82 15.18 9.68
CA ASP A 178 -7.23 15.41 10.02
C ASP A 178 -7.43 15.49 11.55
N ASP A 179 -8.48 16.16 12.02
CA ASP A 179 -8.80 16.29 13.45
C ASP A 179 -9.08 14.95 14.13
N THR A 180 -9.50 13.94 13.36
CA THR A 180 -9.74 12.57 13.81
C THR A 180 -8.58 11.63 13.55
N ALA A 181 -7.44 12.16 13.07
CA ALA A 181 -6.36 11.32 12.59
C ALA A 181 -5.73 10.43 13.67
N VAL A 182 -5.32 9.25 13.23
CA VAL A 182 -4.60 8.25 14.01
C VAL A 182 -3.27 7.90 13.33
N ILE A 183 -2.18 8.15 14.05
CA ILE A 183 -0.84 7.67 13.71
C ILE A 183 -0.55 6.46 14.60
N SER A 184 -0.03 5.38 14.02
CA SER A 184 0.25 4.15 14.74
C SER A 184 1.65 3.59 14.44
N GLY A 185 2.26 2.99 15.46
CA GLY A 185 3.58 2.35 15.37
C GLY A 185 3.98 1.66 16.67
N TRP A 186 5.25 1.21 16.77
CA TRP A 186 5.76 0.43 17.90
C TRP A 186 7.09 0.97 18.44
N ALA A 187 7.27 0.96 19.76
CA ALA A 187 8.53 1.33 20.44
C ALA A 187 9.55 0.17 20.52
N GLY A 188 9.40 -0.84 19.68
CA GLY A 188 10.23 -2.04 19.69
C GLY A 188 10.51 -2.54 18.29
N ASN A 189 11.10 -3.73 18.20
CA ASN A 189 11.10 -4.44 16.93
C ASN A 189 9.66 -4.71 16.52
N VAL A 190 9.37 -4.66 15.23
CA VAL A 190 8.01 -4.88 14.73
C VAL A 190 8.00 -6.05 13.77
N ALA A 191 7.02 -6.92 13.93
CA ALA A 191 6.68 -7.96 12.97
C ALA A 191 5.16 -8.05 12.84
N LEU A 192 4.66 -8.13 11.59
CA LEU A 192 3.27 -8.49 11.31
C LEU A 192 3.07 -9.98 11.59
N VAL A 193 2.17 -10.30 12.51
CA VAL A 193 1.77 -11.67 12.88
C VAL A 193 0.24 -11.80 12.97
N GLY A 194 -0.30 -13.01 12.82
CA GLY A 194 -1.75 -13.22 12.85
C GLY A 194 -2.50 -12.61 11.65
N GLY A 195 -3.81 -12.37 11.83
CA GLY A 195 -4.66 -11.68 10.85
C GLY A 195 -5.11 -12.49 9.63
N GLY A 196 -4.64 -13.73 9.45
CA GLY A 196 -5.17 -14.62 8.40
C GLY A 196 -5.05 -14.10 6.96
N GLY A 197 -4.17 -13.13 6.70
CA GLY A 197 -4.07 -12.45 5.40
C GLY A 197 -4.81 -11.11 5.32
N VAL A 198 -5.45 -10.67 6.40
CA VAL A 198 -6.13 -9.37 6.51
C VAL A 198 -5.30 -8.45 7.41
N LEU A 199 -4.80 -7.34 6.86
CA LEU A 199 -3.89 -6.40 7.51
C LEU A 199 -4.49 -5.78 8.78
N LYS A 200 -5.76 -5.35 8.73
CA LYS A 200 -6.45 -4.78 9.91
C LYS A 200 -6.59 -5.77 11.07
N ASP A 201 -6.58 -7.07 10.78
CA ASP A 201 -6.66 -8.14 11.78
C ASP A 201 -5.26 -8.61 12.22
N THR A 202 -4.21 -8.12 11.56
CA THR A 202 -2.84 -8.41 11.98
C THR A 202 -2.55 -7.77 13.32
N ARG A 203 -1.76 -8.48 14.10
CA ARG A 203 -1.13 -7.96 15.28
C ARG A 203 0.32 -7.69 14.95
N TYR A 204 0.80 -6.59 15.46
CA TYR A 204 2.19 -6.20 15.33
C TYR A 204 2.84 -6.37 16.68
N THR A 205 3.99 -7.02 16.71
CA THR A 205 4.60 -7.39 17.98
C THR A 205 6.12 -7.39 17.89
N ASP A 206 6.76 -7.05 19.01
CA ASP A 206 8.18 -7.29 19.28
C ASP A 206 8.41 -8.72 19.79
N LYS A 207 7.35 -9.39 20.25
CA LYS A 207 7.32 -10.73 20.83
C LYS A 207 6.37 -11.63 20.05
N ARG A 208 6.94 -12.50 19.23
CA ARG A 208 6.22 -13.61 18.58
C ARG A 208 6.24 -14.83 19.50
N ARG A 209 5.08 -15.38 19.85
CA ARG A 209 4.99 -16.71 20.44
C ARG A 209 4.50 -17.68 19.36
N LEU A 210 5.25 -18.75 19.16
CA LEU A 210 4.78 -19.83 18.31
C LEU A 210 3.69 -20.61 19.06
N LEU A 211 2.59 -20.90 18.39
CA LEU A 211 1.48 -21.66 18.96
C LEU A 211 1.88 -23.08 19.35
N ASP A 212 2.94 -23.62 18.74
CA ASP A 212 3.57 -24.91 19.08
C ASP A 212 5.10 -24.79 18.95
N GLN A 213 5.84 -25.33 19.92
CA GLN A 213 7.30 -25.38 19.88
C GLN A 213 7.83 -26.20 18.69
N ASN A 214 7.09 -27.20 18.21
CA ASN A 214 7.45 -27.97 17.01
C ASN A 214 7.35 -27.12 15.72
N LEU A 215 6.46 -26.12 15.71
CA LEU A 215 6.35 -25.14 14.62
C LEU A 215 7.49 -24.10 14.65
N ALA A 216 8.23 -23.99 15.74
CA ALA A 216 9.37 -23.08 15.88
C ALA A 216 10.49 -23.40 14.89
N ALA A 217 10.88 -24.67 14.82
CA ALA A 217 11.92 -25.14 13.92
C ALA A 217 11.48 -24.97 12.46
N ALA A 218 10.23 -25.32 12.15
CA ALA A 218 9.65 -25.13 10.82
C ALA A 218 9.62 -23.65 10.41
N SER A 219 9.24 -22.74 11.32
CA SER A 219 9.27 -21.30 11.09
C SER A 219 10.70 -20.78 10.89
N GLY A 220 11.64 -21.19 11.73
CA GLY A 220 13.03 -20.75 11.64
C GLY A 220 13.67 -21.19 10.32
N PHE A 221 13.43 -22.45 9.95
CA PHE A 221 13.84 -22.99 8.65
C PHE A 221 13.18 -22.25 7.48
N THR A 222 11.88 -21.99 7.55
CA THR A 222 11.15 -21.28 6.48
C THR A 222 11.67 -19.86 6.29
N LEU A 223 11.88 -19.10 7.38
CA LEU A 223 12.42 -17.75 7.30
C LEU A 223 13.86 -17.74 6.74
N SER A 224 14.70 -18.67 7.22
CA SER A 224 16.05 -18.83 6.71
C SER A 224 16.06 -19.18 5.22
N ALA A 225 15.20 -20.11 4.79
CA ALA A 225 15.06 -20.52 3.40
C ALA A 225 14.54 -19.37 2.51
N ILE A 226 13.57 -18.58 2.97
CA ILE A 226 13.06 -17.41 2.24
C ILE A 226 14.15 -16.37 2.09
N ASN A 227 14.86 -16.03 3.16
CA ASN A 227 15.96 -15.06 3.10
C ASN A 227 17.11 -15.55 2.21
N ALA A 228 17.43 -16.85 2.24
CA ALA A 228 18.41 -17.45 1.35
C ALA A 228 17.95 -17.37 -0.11
N ARG A 229 16.69 -17.69 -0.41
CA ARG A 229 16.12 -17.55 -1.76
C ARG A 229 16.09 -16.10 -2.22
N TRP A 230 15.73 -15.16 -1.36
CA TRP A 230 15.81 -13.73 -1.66
C TRP A 230 17.23 -13.29 -2.06
N ALA A 231 18.23 -13.77 -1.32
CA ALA A 231 19.63 -13.41 -1.53
C ALA A 231 20.34 -14.19 -2.65
N HIS A 232 19.83 -15.35 -3.06
CA HIS A 232 20.58 -16.27 -3.94
C HIS A 232 19.78 -16.86 -5.10
N GLN A 233 18.45 -16.75 -5.12
CA GLN A 233 17.66 -17.29 -6.22
C GLN A 233 17.75 -16.34 -7.44
N SER A 234 18.39 -16.84 -8.49
CA SER A 234 18.42 -16.18 -9.80
C SER A 234 17.07 -16.25 -10.48
N VAL A 235 16.68 -15.14 -11.10
CA VAL A 235 15.52 -15.04 -11.98
C VAL A 235 15.83 -14.21 -13.21
N ASN A 236 15.17 -14.57 -14.31
CA ASN A 236 15.18 -13.79 -15.54
C ASN A 236 13.94 -12.90 -15.53
N LEU A 237 14.16 -11.59 -15.58
CA LEU A 237 13.10 -10.59 -15.53
C LEU A 237 13.24 -9.60 -16.66
N GLU A 238 12.13 -9.36 -17.36
CA GLU A 238 12.03 -8.29 -18.35
C GLU A 238 11.53 -7.00 -17.68
N LEU A 239 12.43 -6.30 -16.99
CA LEU A 239 12.09 -5.07 -16.26
C LEU A 239 11.72 -3.91 -17.18
N LEU A 240 12.29 -3.87 -18.39
CA LEU A 240 12.01 -2.89 -19.44
C LEU A 240 11.73 -3.63 -20.75
N ALA A 241 10.86 -3.07 -21.59
CA ALA A 241 10.44 -3.72 -22.84
C ALA A 241 11.64 -4.18 -23.69
N GLY A 242 11.68 -5.47 -24.01
CA GLY A 242 12.73 -6.09 -24.82
C GLY A 242 14.06 -6.32 -24.10
N LYS A 243 14.17 -6.03 -22.79
CA LYS A 243 15.41 -6.19 -22.01
C LYS A 243 15.21 -7.19 -20.87
N GLN A 244 15.70 -8.41 -21.07
CA GLN A 244 15.77 -9.41 -20.02
C GLN A 244 17.06 -9.28 -19.23
N PHE A 245 16.94 -9.33 -17.91
CA PHE A 245 18.05 -9.31 -16.98
C PHE A 245 18.05 -10.62 -16.18
N ALA A 246 19.18 -11.32 -16.18
CA ALA A 246 19.40 -12.50 -15.36
C ALA A 246 20.20 -12.09 -14.12
N ASN A 247 19.58 -12.14 -12.95
CA ASN A 247 20.21 -11.77 -11.68
C ASN A 247 19.46 -12.39 -10.50
N ILE A 248 20.03 -12.31 -9.29
CA ILE A 248 19.33 -12.70 -8.06
C ILE A 248 18.22 -11.70 -7.72
N PHE A 249 17.17 -12.14 -7.01
CA PHE A 249 16.04 -11.29 -6.64
C PHE A 249 16.45 -10.00 -5.93
N LYS A 250 17.33 -10.10 -4.93
CA LYS A 250 17.81 -8.93 -4.20
C LYS A 250 18.43 -7.89 -5.14
N THR A 251 19.29 -8.31 -6.07
CA THR A 251 19.92 -7.39 -7.01
C THR A 251 18.94 -6.82 -8.03
N HIS A 252 17.95 -7.59 -8.48
CA HIS A 252 16.86 -7.02 -9.30
C HIS A 252 16.07 -5.96 -8.55
N CYS A 253 15.78 -6.20 -7.27
CA CYS A 253 15.14 -5.21 -6.41
C CYS A 253 15.99 -3.94 -6.32
N GLU A 254 17.28 -4.07 -6.02
CA GLU A 254 18.22 -2.96 -5.92
C GLU A 254 18.33 -2.19 -7.25
N ASN A 255 18.30 -2.89 -8.39
CA ASN A 255 18.27 -2.28 -9.71
C ASN A 255 16.98 -1.46 -9.92
N VAL A 256 15.82 -2.02 -9.58
CA VAL A 256 14.53 -1.30 -9.63
C VAL A 256 14.61 -0.02 -8.81
N LEU A 257 15.09 -0.07 -7.56
CA LEU A 257 15.23 1.12 -6.73
C LEU A 257 16.25 2.11 -7.29
N SER A 258 17.39 1.64 -7.83
CA SER A 258 18.42 2.51 -8.41
C SER A 258 17.89 3.34 -9.57
N VAL A 259 16.95 2.80 -10.34
CA VAL A 259 16.27 3.52 -11.42
C VAL A 259 15.29 4.55 -10.85
N LEU A 260 14.64 4.25 -9.73
CA LEU A 260 13.77 5.20 -9.04
C LEU A 260 14.55 6.39 -8.44
N GLU A 261 15.84 6.24 -8.16
CA GLU A 261 16.74 7.31 -7.71
C GLU A 261 17.18 8.27 -8.84
N LEU A 262 16.98 7.92 -10.11
CA LEU A 262 17.39 8.76 -11.24
C LEU A 262 16.60 10.07 -11.29
N THR A 263 17.26 11.17 -11.63
CA THR A 263 16.68 12.51 -11.74
C THR A 263 16.86 13.10 -13.15
N GLY A 264 16.05 14.10 -13.49
CA GLY A 264 16.14 14.80 -14.77
C GLY A 264 15.81 13.92 -15.98
N MET A 265 16.55 14.09 -17.08
CA MET A 265 16.28 13.42 -18.37
C MET A 265 16.50 11.89 -18.35
N GLN A 266 17.10 11.35 -17.29
CA GLN A 266 17.35 9.91 -17.12
C GLN A 266 16.23 9.20 -16.38
N MET A 267 15.26 9.94 -15.84
CA MET A 267 14.14 9.40 -15.11
C MET A 267 13.16 8.71 -16.07
N LEU A 268 12.83 7.45 -15.78
CA LEU A 268 11.72 6.76 -16.44
C LEU A 268 10.42 7.54 -16.24
N ASP A 269 9.52 7.50 -17.21
CA ASP A 269 8.19 8.10 -17.02
C ASP A 269 7.34 7.30 -16.00
N ALA A 270 6.17 7.82 -15.64
CA ALA A 270 5.32 7.18 -14.63
C ALA A 270 4.84 5.78 -15.05
N GLN A 271 4.52 5.58 -16.33
CA GLN A 271 4.04 4.32 -16.86
C GLN A 271 5.16 3.27 -16.88
N GLU A 272 6.37 3.66 -17.26
CA GLU A 272 7.55 2.80 -17.25
C GLU A 272 7.92 2.37 -15.82
N ARG A 273 7.89 3.31 -14.85
CA ARG A 273 8.12 2.99 -13.43
C ARG A 273 7.10 1.98 -12.91
N GLU A 274 5.82 2.20 -13.21
CA GLU A 274 4.74 1.32 -12.78
C GLU A 274 4.84 -0.06 -13.41
N ALA A 275 5.10 -0.14 -14.72
CA ALA A 275 5.25 -1.41 -15.42
C ALA A 275 6.44 -2.22 -14.88
N MET A 276 7.59 -1.56 -14.66
CA MET A 276 8.78 -2.18 -14.08
C MET A 276 8.51 -2.72 -12.68
N PHE A 277 7.90 -1.90 -11.81
CA PHE A 277 7.60 -2.29 -10.43
C PHE A 277 6.57 -3.41 -10.35
N THR A 278 5.52 -3.33 -11.18
CA THR A 278 4.46 -4.36 -11.25
C THR A 278 5.02 -5.69 -11.68
N LYS A 279 5.81 -5.74 -12.77
CA LYS A 279 6.46 -6.99 -13.22
C LYS A 279 7.36 -7.60 -12.15
N PHE A 280 8.12 -6.78 -11.43
CA PHE A 280 8.95 -7.24 -10.34
C PHE A 280 8.11 -7.84 -9.20
N ASN A 281 7.09 -7.13 -8.73
CA ASN A 281 6.21 -7.58 -7.65
C ASN A 281 5.37 -8.81 -8.03
N ASP A 282 4.92 -8.91 -9.29
CA ASP A 282 4.25 -10.10 -9.80
C ASP A 282 5.18 -11.31 -9.73
N LYS A 283 6.46 -11.15 -10.08
CA LYS A 283 7.40 -12.25 -9.96
C LYS A 283 7.70 -12.63 -8.52
N LEU A 284 7.79 -11.64 -7.62
CA LEU A 284 7.90 -11.91 -6.19
C LEU A 284 6.70 -12.70 -5.70
N ARG A 285 5.50 -12.29 -6.11
CA ARG A 285 4.28 -13.01 -5.81
C ARG A 285 4.33 -14.44 -6.35
N GLU A 286 4.57 -14.67 -7.63
CA GLU A 286 4.66 -16.05 -8.15
C GLU A 286 5.67 -16.95 -7.41
N THR A 287 6.77 -16.35 -6.94
CA THR A 287 7.91 -17.11 -6.41
C THR A 287 7.84 -17.35 -4.91
N PHE A 288 7.28 -16.39 -4.18
CA PHE A 288 7.24 -16.34 -2.73
C PHE A 288 5.80 -16.21 -2.16
N LEU A 289 4.76 -16.17 -2.99
CA LEU A 289 3.34 -16.23 -2.62
C LEU A 289 2.65 -17.40 -3.33
N PRO A 290 2.07 -18.37 -2.62
CA PRO A 290 1.22 -19.38 -3.21
C PRO A 290 -0.14 -18.75 -3.46
N VAL A 291 -0.83 -19.27 -4.47
CA VAL A 291 -2.24 -18.95 -4.71
C VAL A 291 -3.10 -19.38 -3.51
N ASN A 292 -2.68 -20.41 -2.76
CA ASN A 292 -3.31 -20.88 -1.53
C ASN A 292 -2.27 -21.02 -0.42
N ALA A 293 -2.41 -20.25 0.65
CA ALA A 293 -1.48 -20.24 1.79
C ALA A 293 -1.36 -21.60 2.52
N ASN A 294 -2.31 -22.51 2.31
CA ASN A 294 -2.34 -23.85 2.91
C ASN A 294 -1.63 -24.93 2.09
N ASP A 295 -1.42 -24.72 0.79
CA ASP A 295 -0.93 -25.78 -0.11
C ASP A 295 0.60 -25.87 -0.14
N ASN A 296 1.31 -24.78 0.20
CA ASN A 296 2.76 -24.78 0.21
C ASN A 296 3.34 -23.79 1.24
N PRO A 297 3.55 -24.20 2.50
CA PRO A 297 4.04 -23.32 3.56
C PRO A 297 5.47 -22.79 3.30
N ILE A 298 6.29 -23.50 2.52
CA ILE A 298 7.64 -23.04 2.12
C ILE A 298 7.56 -21.90 1.10
N ARG A 299 6.53 -21.91 0.25
CA ARG A 299 6.26 -20.85 -0.73
C ARG A 299 5.35 -19.76 -0.18
N SER A 300 4.72 -19.91 0.99
CA SER A 300 3.78 -18.95 1.60
C SER A 300 4.48 -17.78 2.26
N PHE A 301 4.22 -16.56 1.76
CA PHE A 301 4.52 -15.27 2.44
C PHE A 301 4.21 -15.28 3.92
N ALA A 302 3.13 -15.97 4.22
CA ALA A 302 2.69 -16.14 5.56
C ALA A 302 3.63 -17.20 6.13
N TYR A 303 4.57 -16.77 6.97
CA TYR A 303 4.44 -17.19 8.37
C TYR A 303 2.98 -17.57 8.58
N ARG A 304 2.60 -18.86 8.52
CA ARG A 304 1.18 -19.22 8.62
C ARG A 304 0.70 -18.43 9.82
N PRO A 305 -0.15 -17.39 9.69
CA PRO A 305 -0.27 -16.43 10.78
C PRO A 305 -0.97 -17.11 11.95
N SER A 306 -1.71 -18.18 11.63
CA SER A 306 -2.17 -19.25 12.50
C SER A 306 -1.08 -20.09 13.20
N LEU A 307 0.21 -19.78 13.10
CA LEU A 307 1.30 -20.39 13.90
C LEU A 307 1.89 -19.38 14.88
N PHE A 308 1.53 -18.09 14.77
CA PHE A 308 2.06 -17.03 15.59
C PHE A 308 0.94 -16.34 16.34
N GLU A 309 1.04 -16.37 17.65
CA GLU A 309 0.26 -15.52 18.52
C GLU A 309 1.10 -14.29 18.88
N SER A 310 0.45 -13.13 18.90
CA SER A 310 1.04 -11.96 19.55
C SER A 310 1.01 -12.19 21.06
N GLY A 311 2.17 -12.07 21.71
CA GLY A 311 2.27 -12.07 23.18
C GLY A 311 1.84 -10.74 23.83
N GLY A 312 1.34 -9.79 23.04
CA GLY A 312 0.98 -8.44 23.42
C GLY A 312 0.98 -7.51 22.19
N ASP A 313 0.03 -6.58 22.11
CA ASP A 313 0.06 -5.48 21.13
C ASP A 313 0.53 -4.21 21.85
N TYR A 314 1.82 -3.89 21.71
CA TYR A 314 2.42 -2.67 22.27
C TYR A 314 2.33 -1.50 21.27
N LYS A 315 1.31 -1.50 20.41
CA LYS A 315 1.05 -0.40 19.47
C LYS A 315 0.81 0.90 20.23
N ILE A 316 1.51 1.92 19.80
CA ILE A 316 1.32 3.30 20.23
C ILE A 316 0.39 3.98 19.22
N LEU A 317 -0.59 4.73 19.73
CA LEU A 317 -1.51 5.54 18.93
C LEU A 317 -1.28 7.01 19.26
N CYS A 318 -0.98 7.83 18.26
CA CYS A 318 -0.79 9.26 18.35
C CYS A 318 -1.77 9.99 17.42
N GLY A 319 -1.96 11.30 17.63
CA GLY A 319 -2.78 12.14 16.75
C GLY A 319 -3.77 13.01 17.53
N PRO A 320 -4.41 13.99 16.86
CA PRO A 320 -5.36 14.90 17.50
C PRO A 320 -6.61 14.19 18.05
N GLY A 321 -7.05 13.12 17.38
CA GLY A 321 -8.26 12.36 17.70
C GLY A 321 -8.09 11.16 18.64
N THR A 322 -6.88 10.88 19.13
CA THR A 322 -6.65 9.70 20.00
C THR A 322 -7.01 9.98 21.46
N LEU A 323 -7.70 9.03 22.11
CA LEU A 323 -8.18 9.16 23.49
C LEU A 323 -7.05 9.18 24.53
N ASP A 324 -5.89 8.59 24.21
CA ASP A 324 -4.73 8.56 25.10
C ASP A 324 -3.65 9.55 24.62
N ARG A 325 -3.91 10.84 24.82
CA ARG A 325 -2.99 11.95 24.47
C ARG A 325 -1.72 12.00 25.33
N LYS A 326 -1.41 10.97 26.12
CA LYS A 326 -0.20 10.95 26.96
C LYS A 326 1.04 10.78 26.07
N GLN A 327 1.43 11.91 25.51
CA GLN A 327 2.62 12.24 24.74
C GLN A 327 3.07 11.12 23.82
N CYS A 328 2.77 11.28 22.53
CA CYS A 328 3.49 10.53 21.51
C CYS A 328 4.98 10.58 21.84
N PRO A 329 5.60 9.43 22.17
CA PRO A 329 6.93 9.39 22.76
C PRO A 329 7.92 10.11 21.87
#